data_AF-A0A7D4TLU1-F1
#
_entry.id   AF-A0A7D4TLU1-F1
#
_cell.length_a   1.000
_cell.length_b   1.000
_cell.length_c   1.000
_cell.angle_alpha   90.00
_cell.angle_beta   90.00
_cell.angle_gamma   90.00
#
_symmetry.space_group_name_H-M   'P 1'
#
loop_
_entity.id
_entity.type
_entity.pdbx_description
1 polymer ?
#
loop_
_entity_poly.entity_id
_entity_poly.type
_entity_poly.pdbx_seq_one_letter_code
_entity_poly.pdbx_strand_id
1 'polypeptide(L)'
;MSQPVHPDYIKASNLILITLVLSVISSFFTPNIGIVTPLMKIGVVILSIIINGLIAYFIRRGSETVKYILLILLLFGLASIPMMISLFKTRPVSSIISLVLMAIQVWVIVILFKIPKHNISYKPERGPDAV
;
A
#
# COMPACT_ATOMS: atom_id res chain seq x y z
N MET A 1 6.16 -22.92 9.57
CA MET A 1 6.04 -22.19 10.86
C MET A 1 5.77 -20.72 10.55
N SER A 2 4.51 -20.30 10.65
CA SER A 2 4.07 -18.92 10.46
C SER A 2 4.44 -18.10 11.71
N GLN A 3 5.38 -17.16 11.57
CA GLN A 3 5.75 -16.28 12.68
C GLN A 3 4.56 -15.41 13.09
N PRO A 4 4.40 -15.10 14.39
CA PRO A 4 3.31 -14.26 14.88
C PRO A 4 3.46 -12.85 14.30
N VAL A 5 2.55 -12.49 13.39
CA VAL A 5 2.51 -11.20 12.71
C VAL A 5 1.97 -10.15 13.67
N HIS A 6 2.74 -9.09 13.92
CA HIS A 6 2.33 -7.99 14.81
C HIS A 6 0.96 -7.41 14.38
N PRO A 7 0.04 -7.07 15.31
CA PRO A 7 -1.29 -6.54 14.97
C PRO A 7 -1.27 -5.31 14.05
N ASP A 8 -0.20 -4.52 14.12
CA ASP A 8 -0.03 -3.35 13.27
C ASP A 8 0.28 -3.69 11.81
N TYR A 9 0.84 -4.87 11.50
CA TYR A 9 0.92 -5.37 10.12
C TYR A 9 -0.46 -5.69 9.56
N ILE A 10 -1.40 -6.16 10.39
CA ILE A 10 -2.79 -6.40 9.98
C ILE A 10 -3.49 -5.07 9.69
N LYS A 11 -3.31 -4.06 10.53
CA LYS A 11 -3.85 -2.71 10.29
C LYS A 11 -3.30 -2.10 9.00
N ALA A 12 -1.97 -2.15 8.79
CA ALA A 12 -1.32 -1.66 7.58
C ALA A 12 -1.81 -2.37 6.31
N SER A 13 -1.99 -3.69 6.37
CA SER A 13 -2.53 -4.47 5.25
C SER A 13 -3.99 -4.08 4.94
N ASN A 14 -4.83 -3.90 5.97
CA ASN A 14 -6.22 -3.46 5.78
C ASN A 14 -6.29 -2.06 5.18
N LEU A 15 -5.41 -1.14 5.59
CA LEU A 15 -5.31 0.19 4.99
C LEU A 15 -4.97 0.11 3.49
N ILE A 16 -4.04 -0.76 3.08
CA ILE A 16 -3.71 -0.98 1.65
C ILE A 16 -4.87 -1.63 0.89
N LEU A 17 -5.65 -2.51 1.53
CA LEU A 17 -6.85 -3.08 0.89
C LEU A 17 -7.93 -2.02 0.68
N ILE A 18 -8.10 -1.09 1.62
CA ILE A 18 -9.00 0.05 1.47
C ILE A 18 -8.54 0.95 0.32
N THR A 19 -7.24 1.22 0.21
CA THR A 19 -6.71 2.02 -0.92
C THR A 19 -6.92 1.31 -2.27
N LEU A 20 -6.82 -0.01 -2.31
CA LEU A 20 -7.11 -0.80 -3.51
C LEU A 20 -8.57 -0.63 -3.94
N VAL A 21 -9.53 -0.79 -3.02
CA VAL A 21 -10.96 -0.58 -3.32
C VAL A 21 -11.22 0.86 -3.76
N LEU A 22 -10.63 1.83 -3.07
CA LEU A 22 -10.80 3.25 -3.38
C LEU A 22 -10.19 3.63 -4.75
N SER A 23 -9.07 3.01 -5.13
CA SER A 23 -8.47 3.19 -6.47
C SER A 23 -9.37 2.67 -7.57
N VAL A 24 -10.06 1.55 -7.36
CA VAL A 24 -11.02 1.01 -8.31
C VAL A 24 -12.21 1.96 -8.45
N ILE A 25 -12.76 2.44 -7.33
CA ILE A 25 -13.88 3.41 -7.34
C ILE A 25 -13.47 4.70 -8.07
N SER A 26 -12.29 5.26 -7.78
CA SER A 26 -11.77 6.48 -8.43
C SER A 26 -11.69 6.36 -9.96
N SER A 27 -11.43 5.14 -10.45
CA SER A 27 -11.31 4.88 -11.88
C SER A 27 -12.64 5.01 -12.63
N PHE A 28 -13.78 4.78 -11.95
CA PHE A 28 -15.11 5.01 -12.53
C PHE A 28 -15.43 6.50 -12.67
N PHE A 29 -14.91 7.35 -11.78
CA PHE A 29 -15.10 8.81 -11.84
C PHE A 29 -14.17 9.49 -12.86
N THR A 30 -13.32 8.73 -13.55
CA THR A 30 -12.34 9.26 -14.49
C THR A 30 -12.98 9.42 -15.89
N PRO A 31 -13.23 10.66 -16.38
CA PRO A 31 -13.85 10.90 -17.69
C PRO A 31 -13.05 10.26 -18.84
N ASN A 32 -13.71 9.83 -19.89
CA ASN A 32 -13.07 9.40 -21.15
C ASN A 32 -12.47 10.62 -21.84
N ILE A 33 -11.23 10.97 -21.50
CA ILE A 33 -10.47 11.99 -22.24
C ILE A 33 -9.79 11.26 -23.40
N GLY A 34 -9.98 11.77 -24.62
CA GLY A 34 -9.79 11.10 -25.92
C GLY A 34 -8.42 10.50 -26.27
N ILE A 35 -7.48 10.46 -25.32
CA ILE A 35 -6.15 9.84 -25.47
C ILE A 35 -6.12 8.41 -24.88
N VAL A 36 -7.03 8.09 -23.95
CA VAL A 36 -7.03 6.80 -23.24
C VAL A 36 -8.24 5.99 -23.67
N THR A 37 -8.00 4.90 -24.40
CA THR A 37 -9.08 3.98 -24.78
C THR A 37 -9.65 3.29 -23.53
N PRO A 38 -10.93 2.86 -23.56
CA PRO A 38 -11.51 2.08 -22.46
C PRO A 38 -10.67 0.86 -22.08
N LEU A 39 -10.04 0.19 -23.07
CA LEU A 39 -9.13 -0.93 -22.85
C LEU A 39 -7.90 -0.55 -22.03
N MET A 40 -7.27 0.60 -22.34
CA MET A 40 -6.11 1.09 -21.60
C MET A 40 -6.48 1.42 -20.15
N LYS A 41 -7.67 2.00 -19.91
CA LYS A 41 -8.15 2.26 -18.55
C LYS A 41 -8.28 0.99 -17.73
N ILE A 42 -8.89 -0.05 -18.31
CA ILE A 42 -9.05 -1.36 -17.66
C ILE A 42 -7.68 -1.97 -17.36
N GLY A 43 -6.73 -1.89 -18.30
CA GLY A 43 -5.36 -2.36 -18.10
C GLY A 43 -4.66 -1.69 -16.91
N VAL A 44 -4.80 -0.37 -16.76
CA VAL A 44 -4.23 0.38 -15.62
C VAL A 44 -4.88 -0.04 -14.30
N VAL A 45 -6.20 -0.25 -14.27
CA VAL A 45 -6.91 -0.71 -13.08
C VAL A 45 -6.45 -2.10 -12.67
N ILE A 46 -6.35 -3.05 -13.61
CA ILE A 46 -5.89 -4.41 -13.35
C ILE A 46 -4.45 -4.39 -12.81
N LEU A 47 -3.57 -3.61 -13.43
CA LEU A 47 -2.18 -3.48 -12.99
C LEU A 47 -2.11 -2.90 -11.56
N SER A 48 -2.92 -1.89 -11.26
CA SER A 48 -3.02 -1.31 -9.91
C SER A 48 -3.48 -2.35 -8.88
N ILE A 49 -4.49 -3.16 -9.20
CA ILE A 49 -4.98 -4.23 -8.33
C ILE A 49 -3.89 -5.26 -8.06
N ILE A 50 -3.16 -5.70 -9.09
CA ILE A 50 -2.09 -6.69 -8.95
C ILE A 50 -0.97 -6.15 -8.07
N ILE A 51 -0.48 -4.94 -8.34
CA ILE A 51 0.62 -4.33 -7.58
C ILE A 51 0.21 -4.11 -6.11
N ASN A 52 -0.94 -3.48 -5.86
CA ASN A 52 -1.39 -3.22 -4.50
C ASN A 52 -1.74 -4.50 -3.74
N GLY A 53 -2.29 -5.51 -4.42
CA GLY A 53 -2.58 -6.82 -3.85
C GLY A 53 -1.31 -7.58 -3.44
N LEU A 54 -0.28 -7.58 -4.30
CA LEU A 54 1.03 -8.13 -3.97
C LEU A 54 1.61 -7.43 -2.74
N ILE A 55 1.56 -6.10 -2.70
CA ILE A 55 2.04 -5.32 -1.56
C ILE A 55 1.28 -5.69 -0.28
N ALA A 56 -0.05 -5.75 -0.31
CA ALA A 56 -0.87 -6.13 0.84
C ALA A 56 -0.50 -7.53 1.36
N TYR A 57 -0.26 -8.48 0.45
CA TYR A 57 0.18 -9.84 0.77
C TYR A 57 1.55 -9.85 1.46
N PHE A 58 2.51 -9.10 0.91
CA PHE A 58 3.86 -9.00 1.46
C PHE A 58 3.88 -8.31 2.83
N ILE A 59 3.08 -7.25 3.04
CA ILE A 59 2.88 -6.61 4.35
C ILE A 59 2.41 -7.63 5.38
N ARG A 60 1.45 -8.48 5.00
CA ARG A 60 0.87 -9.48 5.90
C ARG A 60 1.86 -10.58 6.30
N ARG A 61 2.93 -10.79 5.51
CA ARG A 61 4.05 -11.69 5.87
C ARG A 61 5.09 -11.05 6.79
N GLY A 62 4.96 -9.77 7.15
CA GLY A 62 5.85 -9.10 8.09
C GLY A 62 7.29 -8.91 7.59
N SER A 63 7.52 -9.00 6.27
CA SER A 63 8.87 -8.89 5.71
C SER A 63 9.40 -7.46 5.82
N GLU A 64 10.63 -7.30 6.33
CA GLU A 64 11.28 -5.99 6.44
C GLU A 64 11.51 -5.32 5.07
N THR A 65 11.65 -6.11 4.01
CA THR A 65 11.85 -5.64 2.63
C THR A 65 10.69 -4.77 2.15
N VAL A 66 9.48 -5.02 2.66
CA VAL A 66 8.25 -4.37 2.23
C VAL A 66 8.25 -2.88 2.55
N LYS A 67 8.89 -2.49 3.67
CA LYS A 67 9.05 -1.09 4.07
C LYS A 67 9.79 -0.30 2.99
N TYR A 68 10.85 -0.88 2.42
CA TYR A 68 11.64 -0.26 1.35
C TYR A 68 10.92 -0.26 0.00
N ILE A 69 10.18 -1.33 -0.33
CA ILE A 69 9.38 -1.39 -1.55
C ILE A 69 8.30 -0.30 -1.54
N LEU A 70 7.56 -0.16 -0.43
CA LEU A 70 6.56 0.93 -0.31
C LEU A 70 7.22 2.30 -0.37
N LEU A 71 8.41 2.47 0.20
CA LEU A 71 9.13 3.75 0.16
C LEU A 71 9.49 4.14 -1.27
N ILE A 72 10.03 3.20 -2.06
CA ILE A 72 10.32 3.44 -3.48
C ILE A 72 9.04 3.79 -4.24
N LEU A 73 7.95 3.06 -3.98
CA LEU A 73 6.67 3.32 -4.62
C LEU A 73 6.10 4.71 -4.25
N LEU A 74 6.28 5.13 -3.00
CA LEU A 74 5.92 6.48 -2.56
C LEU A 74 6.74 7.55 -3.29
N LEU A 75 8.05 7.33 -3.48
CA LEU A 75 8.91 8.26 -4.23
C LEU A 75 8.48 8.38 -5.70
N PHE A 76 8.11 7.26 -6.34
CA PHE A 76 7.49 7.28 -7.67
C PHE A 76 6.17 8.06 -7.67
N GLY A 77 5.33 7.86 -6.63
CA GLY A 77 4.10 8.61 -6.43
C GLY A 77 4.35 10.12 -6.31
N LEU A 78 5.32 10.54 -5.50
CA LEU A 78 5.76 11.94 -5.36
C LEU A 78 6.22 12.53 -6.69
N ALA A 79 7.01 11.78 -7.47
CA ALA A 79 7.48 12.23 -8.78
C ALA A 79 6.31 12.46 -9.77
N SER A 80 5.15 11.83 -9.55
CA SER A 80 3.95 12.02 -10.37
C SER A 80 3.08 13.24 -9.98
N ILE A 81 3.39 13.95 -8.89
CA ILE A 81 2.65 15.14 -8.45
C ILE A 81 2.51 16.22 -9.55
N PRO A 82 3.57 16.61 -10.31
CA PRO A 82 3.43 17.62 -11.35
C PRO A 82 2.40 17.23 -12.42
N MET A 83 2.33 15.94 -12.74
CA MET A 83 1.34 15.38 -13.66
C MET A 83 -0.08 15.37 -13.05
N MET A 84 -0.21 15.16 -11.74
CA MET A 84 -1.50 15.26 -11.05
C MET A 84 -2.04 16.70 -11.01
N ILE A 85 -1.16 17.69 -10.86
CA ILE A 85 -1.54 19.12 -10.88
C ILE A 85 -2.10 19.51 -12.25
N SER A 86 -1.54 19.01 -13.35
CA SER A 86 -2.09 19.27 -14.69
C SER A 86 -3.45 18.59 -14.90
N LEU A 87 -3.65 17.42 -14.28
CA LEU A 87 -4.93 16.69 -14.30
C LEU A 87 -6.01 17.31 -13.40
N PHE A 88 -5.66 18.14 -12.41
CA PHE A 88 -6.62 18.82 -11.53
C PHE A 88 -7.63 19.69 -12.30
N LYS A 89 -7.21 20.28 -13.41
CA LYS A 89 -8.06 21.11 -14.27
C LYS A 89 -9.12 20.31 -15.04
N THR A 90 -8.85 19.03 -15.29
CA THR A 90 -9.70 18.17 -16.13
C THR A 90 -10.47 17.13 -15.31
N ARG A 91 -9.96 16.72 -14.15
CA ARG A 91 -10.49 15.63 -13.32
C ARG A 91 -10.35 15.91 -11.82
N PRO A 92 -11.01 16.96 -11.28
CA PRO A 92 -10.82 17.39 -9.89
C PRO A 92 -11.13 16.28 -8.87
N VAL A 93 -12.21 15.52 -9.08
CA VAL A 93 -12.61 14.43 -8.15
C VAL A 93 -11.57 13.32 -8.11
N SER A 94 -11.09 12.85 -9.26
CA SER A 94 -10.08 11.79 -9.36
C SER A 94 -8.76 12.25 -8.72
N SER A 95 -8.35 13.50 -8.95
CA SER A 95 -7.13 14.05 -8.37
C SER A 95 -7.21 14.17 -6.84
N ILE A 96 -8.36 14.57 -6.28
CA ILE A 96 -8.57 14.58 -4.82
C ILE A 96 -8.44 13.18 -4.24
N ILE A 97 -9.08 12.17 -4.85
CA ILE A 97 -9.00 10.79 -4.38
C ILE A 97 -7.54 10.31 -4.39
N SER A 98 -6.78 10.63 -5.43
CA SER A 98 -5.38 10.24 -5.51
C SER A 98 -4.49 10.93 -4.47
N LEU A 99 -4.78 12.17 -4.07
CA LEU A 99 -4.11 12.82 -2.93
C LEU A 99 -4.42 12.10 -1.61
N VAL A 100 -5.67 11.71 -1.40
CA VAL A 100 -6.08 10.92 -0.22
C VAL A 100 -5.38 9.55 -0.20
N LEU A 101 -5.31 8.87 -1.35
CA LEU A 101 -4.57 7.60 -1.50
C LEU A 101 -3.10 7.77 -1.13
N MET A 102 -2.48 8.86 -1.58
CA MET A 102 -1.09 9.17 -1.27
C MET A 102 -0.87 9.43 0.23
N ALA A 103 -1.78 10.17 0.88
CA ALA A 103 -1.73 10.38 2.33
C ALA A 103 -1.87 9.05 3.10
N ILE A 104 -2.76 8.16 2.67
CA ILE A 104 -2.90 6.82 3.27
C ILE A 104 -1.62 6.00 3.06
N GLN A 105 -1.00 6.07 1.88
CA GLN A 105 0.25 5.36 1.59
C GLN A 105 1.38 5.81 2.54
N VAL A 106 1.50 7.11 2.79
CA VAL A 106 2.44 7.66 3.78
C VAL A 106 2.13 7.11 5.18
N TRP A 107 0.86 7.09 5.58
CA TRP A 107 0.46 6.57 6.88
C TRP A 107 0.79 5.08 7.06
N VAL A 108 0.61 4.27 6.01
CA VAL A 108 0.98 2.85 6.01
C VAL A 108 2.48 2.68 6.21
N ILE A 109 3.30 3.50 5.55
CA ILE A 109 4.76 3.48 5.73
C ILE A 109 5.14 3.85 7.17
N VAL A 110 4.54 4.90 7.73
CA VAL A 110 4.79 5.31 9.12
C VAL A 110 4.44 4.17 10.10
N ILE A 111 3.29 3.52 9.93
CA ILE A 111 2.91 2.36 10.74
C ILE A 111 3.96 1.25 10.58
N LEU A 112 4.32 0.89 9.36
CA LEU A 112 5.30 -0.17 9.07
C LEU A 112 6.67 0.12 9.71
N PHE A 113 7.15 1.36 9.65
CA PHE A 113 8.43 1.76 10.28
C PHE A 113 8.36 1.81 11.80
N LYS A 114 7.19 2.11 12.38
CA LYS A 114 6.97 2.13 13.84
C LYS A 114 6.96 0.73 14.47
N ILE A 115 6.79 -0.34 13.68
CA ILE A 115 6.82 -1.72 14.20
C ILE A 115 8.25 -2.06 14.68
N PRO A 116 8.45 -2.35 15.98
CA PRO A 116 9.76 -2.66 16.55
C PRO A 116 10.34 -3.93 15.91
N LYS A 117 11.64 -3.89 15.60
CA LYS A 117 12.38 -4.97 14.90
C LYS A 117 12.61 -6.24 15.73
N HIS A 118 12.17 -6.29 16.97
CA HIS A 118 12.50 -7.40 17.85
C HIS A 118 11.38 -7.65 18.85
N ASN A 119 10.80 -8.84 18.78
CA ASN A 119 10.40 -9.64 19.94
C ASN A 119 10.08 -11.05 19.46
N ILE A 120 11.11 -11.74 18.96
CA ILE A 120 11.22 -13.18 19.16
C ILE A 120 12.66 -13.47 19.59
N SER A 121 13.08 -12.87 20.70
CA SER A 121 13.99 -13.58 21.57
C SER A 121 13.15 -14.66 22.23
N TYR A 122 13.09 -15.85 21.61
CA TYR A 122 12.76 -17.04 22.36
C TYR A 122 13.89 -17.22 23.36
N LYS A 123 13.74 -16.64 24.54
CA LYS A 123 14.50 -17.08 25.70
C LYS A 123 14.08 -18.54 25.89
N PRO A 124 14.97 -19.53 25.73
CA PRO A 124 14.65 -20.84 26.25
C PRO A 124 14.49 -20.62 27.75
N GLU A 125 13.26 -20.63 28.24
CA GLU A 125 13.03 -20.91 29.64
C GLU A 125 13.60 -22.30 29.86
N ARG A 126 14.83 -22.32 30.36
CA ARG A 126 15.41 -23.41 31.13
C ARG A 126 14.36 -23.71 32.19
N GLY A 127 13.51 -24.70 31.93
CA GLY A 127 12.85 -25.41 33.00
C GLY A 127 13.97 -25.99 33.86
N PRO A 128 14.01 -25.71 35.17
CA PRO A 128 14.70 -26.63 36.06
C PRO A 128 13.97 -27.98 35.89
N ASP A 129 14.68 -29.09 36.04
CA ASP A 129 14.10 -30.44 36.18
C ASP A 129 13.91 -31.23 34.87
N ALA A 130 15.01 -31.81 34.38
CA ALA A 130 15.01 -33.16 33.81
C ALA A 130 16.41 -33.77 34.03
N VAL A 131 16.63 -34.16 35.29
CA VAL A 131 17.68 -35.07 35.74
C VAL A 131 17.43 -36.45 35.14
#